data_AF-A0A962EJT6-F1
#
_entry.id   AF-A0A962EJT6-F1
#
_cell.length_a   1.000
_cell.length_b   1.000
_cell.length_c   1.000
_cell.angle_alpha   90.00
_cell.angle_beta   90.00
_cell.angle_gamma   90.00
#
_symmetry.space_group_name_H-M   'P 1'
#
loop_
_entity.id
_entity.type
_entity.pdbx_description
1 polymer ?
#
loop_
_entity_poly.entity_id
_entity_poly.type
_entity_poly.pdbx_seq_one_letter_code
_entity_poly.pdbx_strand_id
1 'polypeptide(L)' 'MLDKIKHEDILELRLARPPVNALSPELIALLHQSVRAAPDSGARAVVISAGPGLFSAGLDVPA' A
#
# COMPACT_ATOMS: atom_id res chain seq x y z
N MET A 1 -5.04 -6.29 3.38
CA MET A 1 -5.25 -4.93 2.81
C MET A 1 -3.93 -4.33 2.36
N LEU A 2 -2.92 -4.29 3.23
CA LEU A 2 -1.57 -3.83 2.91
C LEU A 2 -0.54 -4.75 3.57
N ASP A 3 0.38 -5.32 2.80
CA ASP A 3 1.54 -6.02 3.33
C ASP A 3 2.71 -5.05 3.44
N LYS A 4 3.55 -5.21 4.47
CA LYS A 4 4.76 -4.41 4.68
C LYS A 4 5.98 -5.31 4.54
N ILE A 5 6.81 -5.07 3.55
CA ILE A 5 7.99 -5.89 3.23
C ILE A 5 9.21 -4.99 3.32
N LYS A 6 10.23 -5.40 4.08
CA LYS A 6 11.45 -4.63 4.27
C LYS A 6 12.54 -5.13 3.33
N HIS A 7 13.11 -4.23 2.55
CA HIS A 7 14.28 -4.43 1.69
C HIS A 7 15.39 -3.49 2.14
N GLU A 8 16.23 -3.91 3.08
CA GLU A 8 17.26 -3.05 3.68
C GLU A 8 16.68 -1.72 4.22
N ASP A 9 16.98 -0.59 3.58
CA ASP A 9 16.47 0.75 3.92
C ASP A 9 15.25 1.16 3.08
N ILE A 10 14.66 0.25 2.31
CA ILE A 10 13.45 0.46 1.52
C ILE A 10 12.27 -0.28 2.17
N LEU A 11 11.15 0.41 2.36
CA LEU A 11 9.90 -0.19 2.78
C LEU A 11 8.98 -0.37 1.57
N GLU A 12 8.65 -1.62 1.23
CA GLU A 12 7.59 -1.93 0.27
C GLU A 12 6.24 -2.05 1.01
N LEU A 13 5.26 -1.29 0.53
CA LEU A 13 3.87 -1.29 0.93
C LEU A 13 3.06 -1.94 -0.19
N ARG A 14 2.81 -3.25 -0.10
CA ARG A 14 2.15 -4.04 -1.15
C ARG A 14 0.64 -4.08 -0.95
N LEU A 15 -0.12 -3.58 -1.92
CA LEU A 15 -1.58 -3.65 -1.95
C LEU A 15 -2.02 -5.12 -2.00
N ALA A 16 -2.80 -5.52 -1.00
CA ALA A 16 -3.28 -6.88 -0.81
C ALA A 16 -4.77 -6.84 -0.37
N ARG A 17 -5.61 -6.20 -1.21
CA ARG A 17 -7.06 -6.11 -1.05
C ARG A 17 -7.76 -6.69 -2.29
N PRO A 18 -8.06 -7.99 -2.30
CA PRO A 18 -8.83 -8.60 -3.37
C PRO A 18 -10.22 -7.94 -3.55
N PRO A 19 -10.83 -8.01 -4.75
CA PRO A 19 -10.27 -8.63 -5.97
C PRO A 19 -9.36 -7.70 -6.76
N VAL A 20 -9.53 -6.38 -6.61
CA VAL A 20 -8.95 -5.39 -7.54
C VAL A 20 -8.21 -4.24 -6.86
N ASN A 21 -7.89 -4.37 -5.56
CA ASN A 21 -7.30 -3.31 -4.76
C ASN A 21 -8.06 -1.99 -4.86
N ALA A 22 -9.40 -2.03 -4.87
CA ALA A 22 -10.18 -0.80 -4.93
C ALA A 22 -9.86 0.09 -3.71
N LEU A 23 -9.69 1.38 -3.96
CA LEU A 23 -9.20 2.40 -3.04
C LEU A 23 -10.32 2.84 -2.11
N SER A 24 -10.55 2.04 -1.07
CA SER A 24 -11.49 2.40 0.00
C SER A 24 -10.88 3.50 0.90
N PRO A 25 -11.71 4.30 1.58
CA PRO A 25 -11.21 5.28 2.56
C PRO A 25 -10.28 4.67 3.61
N GLU A 26 -10.56 3.45 4.06
CA GLU A 26 -9.73 2.70 5.00
C GLU A 26 -8.35 2.36 4.41
N LEU A 27 -8.30 1.87 3.16
CA LEU A 27 -7.02 1.56 2.48
C LEU A 27 -6.18 2.83 2.29
N ILE A 28 -6.81 3.93 1.90
CA ILE A 28 -6.13 5.22 1.75
C ILE A 28 -5.58 5.73 3.08
N ALA A 29 -6.36 5.64 4.16
CA ALA A 29 -5.90 6.03 5.50
C ALA A 29 -4.70 5.18 5.95
N LEU A 30 -4.77 3.86 5.74
CA LEU A 30 -3.70 2.93 6.09
C LEU A 30 -2.41 3.17 5.28
N LEU A 31 -2.53 3.44 3.98
CA LEU A 31 -1.40 3.82 3.12
C LEU A 31 -0.77 5.12 3.58
N HIS A 32 -1.58 6.16 3.80
CA HIS A 32 -1.10 7.46 4.25
C HIS A 32 -0.36 7.36 5.59
N GLN A 33 -0.92 6.64 6.56
CA GLN A 33 -0.26 6.39 7.85
C GLN A 33 1.07 5.63 7.67
N SER A 34 1.07 4.60 6.83
CA SER A 34 2.27 3.76 6.62
C SER A 34 3.39 4.51 5.91
N VAL A 35 3.07 5.36 4.93
CA VAL A 35 4.06 6.23 4.27
C VAL A 35 4.65 7.23 5.26
N ARG A 36 3.82 7.85 6.10
CA ARG A 36 4.29 8.83 7.10
C ARG A 36 5.17 8.20 8.18
N ALA A 37 4.89 6.97 8.59
CA ALA A 37 5.67 6.26 9.61
C ALA A 37 6.95 5.61 9.05
N ALA A 38 7.14 5.59 7.73
CA ALA A 38 8.27 4.88 7.12
C ALA A 38 9.64 5.47 7.51
N PRO A 39 9.86 6.80 7.52
CA PRO A 39 11.14 7.37 7.94
C PRO A 39 11.48 7.07 9.39
N ASP A 40 10.49 7.10 10.29
CA ASP A 40 10.66 6.77 11.72
C ASP A 40 11.08 5.31 11.92
N SER A 41 10.78 4.45 10.94
CA SER A 41 11.18 3.04 10.91
C SER A 41 12.52 2.78 10.21
N GLY A 42 13.25 3.86 9.87
CA GLY A 42 14.55 3.80 9.20
C GLY A 42 14.49 3.64 7.68
N ALA A 43 13.30 3.76 7.06
CA ALA A 43 13.19 3.68 5.62
C ALA A 43 13.68 4.98 4.95
N ARG A 44 14.58 4.85 3.98
CA ARG A 44 15.10 5.90 3.10
C ARG A 44 14.27 6.04 1.82
N ALA A 45 13.54 5.00 1.43
CA ALA A 45 12.57 5.04 0.35
C ALA A 45 11.35 4.17 0.64
N VAL A 46 10.26 4.45 -0.07
CA VAL A 46 9.03 3.65 -0.04
C VAL A 46 8.69 3.21 -1.45
N VAL A 47 8.41 1.92 -1.61
CA VAL A 47 7.82 1.35 -2.83
C VAL A 47 6.36 1.03 -2.53
N ILE A 48 5.44 1.50 -3.37
CA ILE A 48 4.04 1.05 -3.32
C ILE A 48 3.86 0.07 -4.48
N SER A 49 3.49 -1.17 -4.17
CA SER A 49 3.42 -2.28 -5.13
C SER A 49 2.07 -3.00 -5.05
N ALA A 50 1.86 -3.97 -5.92
CA ALA A 50 0.73 -4.89 -5.89
C ALA A 50 1.15 -6.27 -6.43
N GLY A 51 0.26 -7.25 -6.35
CA GLY A 51 0.46 -8.54 -7.00
C GLY A 51 0.51 -8.42 -8.54
N PRO A 52 0.99 -9.47 -9.25
CA PRO A 52 1.03 -9.48 -10.71
C PRO A 52 -0.33 -9.21 -11.35
N GLY A 53 -0.34 -8.49 -12.47
CA GLY A 53 -1.51 -8.30 -13.34
C GLY A 53 -2.36 -7.05 -13.04
N LEU A 54 -2.44 -6.60 -11.79
CA LEU A 54 -3.23 -5.40 -11.45
C LEU A 54 -2.67 -4.66 -10.24
N PHE A 55 -2.46 -3.35 -10.40
CA PHE A 55 -2.15 -2.46 -9.29
C PHE A 55 -3.40 -2.12 -8.46
N SER A 56 -4.35 -1.42 -9.08
CA SER A 56 -5.66 -1.07 -8.49
C SER A 56 -6.66 -0.77 -9.60
N ALA A 57 -7.94 -1.10 -9.38
CA ALA A 57 -9.06 -0.66 -10.23
C ALA A 57 -9.60 0.74 -9.88
N GLY A 58 -8.94 1.49 -9.00
CA GLY A 58 -9.36 2.85 -8.63
C GLY A 58 -10.33 2.88 -7.46
N LEU A 59 -11.20 3.90 -7.41
CA LEU A 59 -12.06 4.18 -6.25
C LEU A 59 -12.99 3.01 -5.91
N ASP A 60 -13.21 2.79 -4.62
CA ASP A 60 -14.20 1.81 -4.12
C ASP A 60 -15.62 2.41 -4.21
N VAL A 61 -16.27 2.22 -5.37
CA VAL A 61 -17.61 2.77 -5.66
C VAL A 61 -18.68 1.73 -5.34
N PRO A 62 -19.72 2.06 -4.55
CA PRO A 62 -20.87 1.19 -4.34
C PRO A 62 -21.58 0.87 -5.66
N ALA A 63 -22.18 -0.32 -5.75
CA ALA A 63 -23.04 -0.71 -6.87
C ALA A 63 -24.35 0.09 -6.91
#